data_AF-A0A7C5JKB4-F1
#
_entry.id   AF-A0A7C5JKB4-F1
#
_cell.length_a   1.000
_cell.length_b   1.000
_cell.length_c   1.000
_cell.angle_alpha   90.00
_cell.angle_beta   90.00
_cell.angle_gamma   90.00
#
_symmetry.space_group_name_H-M   'P 1'
#
loop_
_entity.id
_entity.type
_entity.pdbx_description
1 polymer ?
#
loop_
_entity_poly.entity_id
_entity_poly.type
_entity_poly.pdbx_seq_one_letter_code
_entity_poly.pdbx_strand_id
1 'polypeptide(L)'
;MASKYKMTGCAKFFIFLIIAVPLAYIGASYYNGADPFQKLKNIEIFKKDKATVDDTKNINAPIQNESTLKKELELKNEEIDFLKKKIKNLEGIIDAQKAEIEKLKKS
;
A
#
# COMPACT_ATOMS: atom_id res chain seq x y z
N MET A 1 -0.79 -32.24 38.14
CA MET A 1 -2.06 -32.24 37.37
C MET A 1 -2.03 -31.05 36.42
N ALA A 2 -1.98 -31.26 35.11
CA ALA A 2 -1.88 -30.17 34.13
C ALA A 2 -3.27 -29.52 33.94
N SER A 3 -3.44 -28.27 34.40
CA SER A 3 -4.70 -27.54 34.20
C SER A 3 -4.84 -27.15 32.73
N LYS A 4 -5.90 -27.62 32.07
CA LYS A 4 -6.23 -27.21 30.70
C LYS A 4 -6.74 -25.77 30.74
N TYR A 5 -5.95 -24.83 30.22
CA TYR A 5 -6.32 -23.42 30.15
C TYR A 5 -7.55 -23.27 29.24
N LYS A 6 -8.71 -22.94 29.82
CA LYS A 6 -9.93 -22.69 29.05
C LYS A 6 -9.92 -21.23 28.59
N MET A 7 -9.66 -21.02 27.31
CA MET A 7 -9.68 -19.68 26.72
C MET A 7 -11.11 -19.13 26.73
N THR A 8 -11.32 -17.99 27.38
CA THR A 8 -12.63 -17.33 27.48
C THR A 8 -13.04 -16.76 26.12
N GLY A 9 -14.34 -16.61 25.87
CA GLY A 9 -14.85 -16.04 24.61
C GLY A 9 -14.28 -14.64 24.30
N CYS A 10 -14.05 -13.85 25.35
CA CYS A 10 -13.39 -12.55 25.27
C CYS A 10 -11.94 -12.67 24.77
N ALA A 11 -11.17 -13.65 25.26
CA ALA A 11 -9.80 -13.88 24.78
C ALA A 11 -9.75 -14.28 23.29
N LYS A 12 -10.70 -15.09 22.81
CA LYS A 12 -10.83 -15.41 21.37
C LYS A 12 -11.10 -14.16 20.53
N PHE A 13 -11.93 -13.24 21.02
CA PHE A 13 -12.20 -11.97 20.34
C PHE A 13 -10.96 -11.07 20.27
N PHE A 14 -10.19 -10.96 21.36
CA PHE A 14 -8.94 -10.18 21.36
C PHE A 14 -7.90 -10.75 20.38
N ILE A 15 -7.74 -12.07 20.31
CA ILE A 15 -6.84 -12.71 19.35
C ILE A 15 -7.28 -12.42 17.91
N PHE A 16 -8.59 -12.47 17.64
CA PHE A 16 -9.13 -12.07 16.34
C PHE A 16 -8.82 -10.60 16.04
N LEU A 17 -9.01 -9.70 17.00
CA LEU A 17 -8.80 -8.26 16.82
C LEU A 17 -7.34 -7.91 16.52
N ILE A 18 -6.38 -8.60 17.16
CA ILE A 18 -4.94 -8.44 16.90
C ILE A 18 -4.60 -8.73 15.43
N ILE A 19 -5.32 -9.65 14.78
CA ILE A 19 -5.10 -10.01 13.37
C ILE A 19 -5.99 -9.16 12.44
N ALA A 20 -7.26 -8.96 12.79
CA ALA A 20 -8.23 -8.27 11.97
C ALA A 20 -7.91 -6.77 11.82
N VAL A 21 -7.41 -6.12 12.86
CA VAL A 21 -7.05 -4.69 12.84
C VAL A 21 -5.96 -4.38 11.81
N PRO A 22 -4.79 -5.04 11.81
CA PRO A 22 -3.77 -4.76 10.80
C PRO A 22 -4.25 -5.15 9.39
N LEU A 23 -5.02 -6.23 9.23
CA LEU A 23 -5.60 -6.59 7.93
C LEU A 23 -6.58 -5.51 7.42
N ALA A 24 -7.45 -5.00 8.30
CA ALA A 24 -8.39 -3.93 7.94
C ALA A 24 -7.66 -2.64 7.58
N TYR A 25 -6.58 -2.30 8.28
CA TYR A 25 -5.73 -1.16 7.93
C TYR A 25 -5.11 -1.29 6.55
N ILE A 26 -4.59 -2.47 6.20
CA ILE A 26 -4.02 -2.76 4.88
C ILE A 26 -5.11 -2.62 3.80
N GLY A 27 -6.29 -3.19 4.03
CA GLY A 27 -7.42 -3.09 3.11
C GLY A 27 -7.88 -1.66 2.87
N ALA A 28 -8.04 -0.87 3.94
CA ALA A 28 -8.44 0.54 3.85
C ALA A 28 -7.36 1.42 3.19
N SER A 29 -6.08 1.13 3.43
CA SER A 29 -4.96 1.84 2.80
C SER A 29 -4.86 1.55 1.32
N TYR A 30 -5.10 0.29 0.91
CA TYR A 30 -5.12 -0.11 -0.50
C TYR A 30 -6.24 0.60 -1.28
N TYR A 31 -7.42 0.73 -0.68
CA TYR A 31 -8.55 1.45 -1.29
C TYR A 31 -8.26 2.95 -1.49
N ASN A 32 -7.50 3.57 -0.57
CA ASN A 32 -7.10 4.97 -0.65
C ASN A 32 -5.86 5.23 -1.51
N GLY A 33 -5.30 4.20 -2.17
CA GLY A 33 -4.09 4.33 -3.00
C GLY A 33 -2.81 4.64 -2.23
N ALA A 34 -2.81 4.49 -0.90
CA ALA A 34 -1.64 4.71 -0.06
C ALA A 34 -0.98 3.36 0.26
N ASP A 35 0.34 3.25 0.08
CA ASP A 35 1.10 2.04 0.42
C ASP A 35 1.16 1.82 1.93
N PRO A 36 0.45 0.81 2.49
CA PRO A 36 0.47 0.54 3.92
C PRO A 36 1.88 0.12 4.39
N PHE A 37 2.65 -0.52 3.51
CA PHE A 37 4.02 -0.97 3.79
C PHE A 37 5.02 0.18 3.93
N GLN A 38 4.81 1.32 3.26
CA GLN A 38 5.66 2.50 3.45
C GLN A 38 5.41 3.15 4.81
N LYS A 39 4.15 3.20 5.26
CA LYS A 39 3.79 3.71 6.60
C LYS A 39 4.28 2.79 7.71
N LEU A 40 4.23 1.47 7.51
CA LEU A 40 4.77 0.48 8.45
C LEU A 40 6.29 0.58 8.63
N LYS A 41 7.05 0.91 7.58
CA LYS A 41 8.51 1.15 7.69
C LYS A 41 8.86 2.40 8.52
N ASN A 42 7.96 3.36 8.60
CA ASN A 42 8.13 4.58 9.39
C ASN A 42 7.57 4.45 10.81
N ILE A 43 6.84 3.37 11.11
CA ILE A 43 6.36 3.09 12.45
C ILE A 43 7.54 2.54 13.28
N GLU A 44 8.06 3.44 14.11
CA GLU A 44 9.22 3.26 15.01
C GLU A 44 9.09 2.04 15.95
N ILE A 45 7.87 1.52 16.15
CA ILE A 45 7.58 0.33 16.96
C ILE A 45 8.20 -0.93 16.33
N PHE A 46 8.23 -1.07 15.00
CA PHE A 46 8.87 -2.22 14.32
C PHE A 46 10.41 -2.13 14.28
N LYS A 47 11.01 -0.98 14.62
CA LYS A 47 12.47 -0.83 14.76
C LYS A 47 12.98 -1.22 16.16
N LYS A 48 12.11 -1.31 17.17
CA LYS A 48 12.49 -1.50 18.58
C LYS A 48 12.80 -2.96 19.00
N ASP A 49 12.54 -3.96 18.16
CA ASP A 49 12.85 -5.36 18.49
C ASP A 49 14.32 -5.78 18.22
N LYS A 50 15.19 -4.85 17.84
CA LYS A 50 16.64 -5.01 17.96
C LYS A 50 17.18 -3.95 18.92
N ALA A 51 17.55 -4.42 20.11
CA ALA A 51 18.02 -3.65 21.26
C ALA A 51 18.97 -2.49 20.91
N THR A 52 18.69 -1.28 21.43
CA THR A 52 19.29 -0.71 22.65
C THR A 52 18.72 0.69 22.89
N VAL A 53 18.42 0.99 24.15
CA VAL A 53 18.16 2.35 24.63
C VAL A 53 19.50 3.08 24.63
N ASP A 54 19.62 4.14 23.86
CA ASP A 54 20.58 5.21 24.13
C ASP A 54 19.99 6.55 23.68
N ASP A 55 20.50 7.58 24.34
CA ASP A 55 19.93 8.88 24.61
C ASP A 55 19.89 9.80 23.39
N THR A 56 18.95 10.74 23.45
CA THR A 56 19.08 12.16 23.08
C THR A 56 20.13 12.55 22.01
N LYS A 57 19.62 13.22 20.95
CA LYS A 57 20.26 14.29 20.15
C LYS A 57 21.18 13.87 18.99
N ASN A 58 20.64 13.95 17.76
CA ASN A 58 21.17 14.90 16.77
C ASN A 58 20.22 15.11 15.58
N ILE A 59 19.78 16.35 15.43
CA ILE A 59 19.25 16.93 14.19
C ILE A 59 20.43 17.00 13.22
N ASN A 60 20.44 16.20 12.15
CA ASN A 60 21.02 16.48 10.81
C ASN A 60 21.37 15.17 10.09
N ALA A 61 20.48 14.71 9.23
CA ALA A 61 20.84 13.84 8.12
C ALA A 61 20.11 14.26 6.84
N PRO A 62 20.45 15.42 6.23
CA PRO A 62 20.31 15.52 4.79
C PRO A 62 21.36 14.59 4.16
N ILE A 63 21.21 14.24 2.88
CA ILE A 63 22.21 13.64 1.98
C ILE A 63 21.90 12.21 1.47
N GLN A 64 21.17 11.33 2.17
CA GLN A 64 20.83 10.01 1.59
C GLN A 64 19.48 9.93 0.85
N ASN A 65 18.59 10.90 1.04
CA ASN A 65 17.22 10.82 0.50
C ASN A 65 17.09 11.37 -0.94
N GLU A 66 17.93 12.31 -1.39
CA GLU A 66 17.71 12.94 -2.71
C GLU A 66 17.90 11.98 -3.89
N SER A 67 18.90 11.11 -3.84
CA SER A 67 19.20 10.18 -4.95
C SER A 67 18.14 9.08 -5.07
N THR A 68 17.60 8.62 -3.94
CA THR A 68 16.50 7.64 -3.92
C THR A 68 15.17 8.28 -4.32
N LEU A 69 14.90 9.52 -3.89
CA LEU A 69 13.69 10.25 -4.30
C LEU A 69 13.70 10.59 -5.80
N LYS A 70 14.84 10.99 -6.36
CA LYS A 70 14.96 11.26 -7.81
C LYS A 70 14.71 10.00 -8.62
N LYS A 71 15.26 8.87 -8.20
CA LYS A 71 15.04 7.58 -8.86
C LYS A 71 13.57 7.11 -8.77
N GLU A 72 12.92 7.33 -7.62
CA GLU A 72 11.50 7.00 -7.46
C GLU A 72 10.58 7.93 -8.27
N LEU A 73 10.91 9.22 -8.37
CA LEU A 73 10.20 10.17 -9.24
C LEU A 73 10.33 9.80 -10.72
N GLU A 74 11.53 9.39 -11.14
CA GLU A 74 11.79 8.98 -12.52
C GLU A 74 10.97 7.72 -12.88
N LEU A 75 11.00 6.69 -12.04
CA LEU A 75 10.20 5.47 -12.22
C LEU A 75 8.70 5.75 -12.23
N LYS A 76 8.21 6.63 -11.33
CA LYS A 76 6.80 7.03 -11.31
C LYS A 76 6.40 7.80 -12.57
N ASN A 77 7.27 8.65 -13.10
CA ASN A 77 7.02 9.37 -14.35
C ASN A 77 6.95 8.42 -15.55
N GLU A 78 7.83 7.43 -15.62
CA GLU A 78 7.78 6.37 -16.65
C GLU A 78 6.49 5.56 -16.57
N GLU A 79 6.06 5.21 -15.35
CA GLU A 79 4.81 4.49 -15.13
C GLU A 79 3.58 5.32 -15.53
N ILE A 80 3.57 6.61 -15.20
CA ILE A 80 2.52 7.55 -15.64
C ILE A 80 2.44 7.60 -17.18
N ASP A 81 3.59 7.66 -17.85
CA ASP A 81 3.62 7.71 -19.31
C ASP A 81 3.16 6.39 -19.96
N PHE A 82 3.53 5.26 -19.36
CA PHE A 82 3.05 3.95 -19.78
C PHE A 82 1.52 3.83 -19.60
N LEU A 83 1.00 4.24 -18.44
CA LEU A 83 -0.43 4.21 -18.14
C LEU A 83 -1.21 5.14 -19.06
N LYS A 84 -0.71 6.35 -19.34
CA LYS A 84 -1.32 7.27 -20.32
C LYS A 84 -1.39 6.66 -21.71
N LYS A 85 -0.34 6.00 -22.18
CA LYS A 85 -0.35 5.30 -23.48
C LYS A 85 -1.37 4.18 -23.52
N LYS A 86 -1.49 3.42 -22.42
CA LYS A 86 -2.48 2.34 -22.31
C LYS A 86 -3.91 2.86 -22.31
N ILE A 87 -4.19 3.94 -21.58
CA ILE A 87 -5.50 4.60 -21.58
C ILE A 87 -5.85 5.07 -22.98
N LYS A 88 -4.94 5.77 -23.65
CA LYS A 88 -5.16 6.25 -25.02
C LYS A 88 -5.47 5.11 -26.01
N ASN A 89 -4.77 3.98 -25.88
CA ASN A 89 -5.01 2.81 -26.72
C ASN A 89 -6.40 2.20 -26.43
N LEU A 90 -6.73 2.00 -25.15
CA LEU A 90 -8.04 1.48 -24.74
C LEU A 90 -9.19 2.39 -25.17
N GLU A 91 -9.04 3.71 -25.05
CA GLU A 91 -10.01 4.69 -25.55
C GLU A 91 -10.22 4.56 -27.06
N GLY A 92 -9.13 4.44 -27.84
CA GLY A 92 -9.21 4.21 -29.28
C GLY A 92 -9.93 2.90 -29.65
N ILE A 93 -9.70 1.83 -28.88
CA ILE A 93 -10.41 0.55 -29.06
C ILE A 93 -11.90 0.71 -28.76
N ILE A 94 -12.25 1.41 -27.67
CA ILE A 94 -13.64 1.66 -27.29
C ILE A 94 -14.36 2.49 -28.36
N ASP A 95 -13.71 3.53 -28.89
CA ASP A 95 -14.32 4.36 -29.93
C ASP A 95 -14.49 3.61 -31.24
N ALA A 96 -13.54 2.76 -31.62
CA ALA A 96 -13.66 1.88 -32.78
C ALA A 96 -14.84 0.90 -32.62
N GLN A 97 -14.95 0.27 -31.45
CA GLN A 97 -16.06 -0.64 -31.13
C GLN A 97 -17.41 0.09 -31.10
N LYS A 98 -17.48 1.30 -30.55
CA LYS A 98 -18.69 2.12 -30.57
C LYS A 98 -19.13 2.47 -31.99
N ALA A 99 -18.19 2.84 -32.86
CA ALA A 99 -18.47 3.13 -34.26
C ALA A 99 -18.98 1.90 -35.03
N GLU A 100 -18.46 0.71 -34.71
CA GLU A 100 -18.93 -0.56 -35.28
C GLU A 100 -20.35 -0.91 -34.81
N ILE A 101 -20.63 -0.76 -33.52
CA ILE A 101 -21.99 -0.94 -32.97
C ILE A 101 -22.98 0.04 -33.60
N GLU A 102 -22.59 1.30 -33.79
CA GLU A 102 -23.48 2.31 -34.39
C GLU A 102 -23.80 1.99 -35.85
N LYS A 103 -22.83 1.46 -36.61
CA LYS A 103 -23.05 0.97 -37.99
C LYS A 103 -24.00 -0.23 -38.01
N LEU A 104 -23.78 -1.21 -37.12
CA LEU A 104 -24.63 -2.39 -37.00
C LEU A 104 -26.04 -2.08 -36.51
N LYS A 105 -26.23 -1.00 -35.74
CA LYS A 105 -27.55 -0.55 -35.26
C LYS A 105 -28.33 0.27 -36.30
N LYS A 106 -27.66 0.78 -37.34
CA LYS A 106 -28.25 1.52 -38.46
C LYS A 106 -28.58 0.65 -39.68
N SER A 107 -27.98 -0.54 -39.80
CA SER A 107 -28.46 -1.62 -40.69
C SER A 107 -29.61 -2.38 -40.03
#